data_AF-A0A9W2Y6I8-F1
#
_entry.id   AF-A0A9W2Y6I8-F1
#
_cell.length_a   1.000
_cell.length_b   1.000
_cell.length_c   1.000
_cell.angle_alpha   90.00
_cell.angle_beta   90.00
_cell.angle_gamma   90.00
#
_symmetry.space_group_name_H-M   'P 1'
#
loop_
_entity.id
_entity.type
_entity.pdbx_description
1 polymer ?
#
loop_
_entity_poly.entity_id
_entity_poly.type
_entity_poly.pdbx_seq_one_letter_code
_entity_poly.pdbx_strand_id
1 'polypeptide(L)'
;MTLKALGKPLFCEALRRIISTLANKNEELQNFLGTVDRTIIGLQDESCKVTSELELEMEKLSSALEEKGVELREAIVEETQRKKLELQKQLSDGKFALLSCEELLEFANQTLSISNEEEFLKAAKEIKERVTMAPAFRLTTRPAVSESMAKYSVDFSMERSALQRLHFLLVPKAPEIDISSCIVCDNIISFTWQPSNDAACATSRPTECYDVEYQKTDVNGWQKPAGETPWEKICDITDTKVTISGLKFDTCFTVVRVRAKNKMAAGEFSEPVTIETRAYNFSFDATTAHVDLKVQGDTVTWEPQGVKSHDPRLKGKENKSSSRSATPSPNKTAAIRAGRDRFSGESYTVLGDQDMIGGCHYWEVRPLADWKSLTVIYCLLTLTVFVFFTLSKQSLTSRLYLPSLFGTVVSP
;
A
#
# COMPACT_ATOMS: atom_id res chain seq x y z
N MET A 1 -17.94 -69.52 -26.78
CA MET A 1 -18.17 -68.51 -25.72
C MET A 1 -18.31 -67.15 -26.39
N THR A 2 -19.49 -66.55 -26.31
CA THR A 2 -19.87 -65.36 -27.08
C THR A 2 -19.28 -64.08 -26.48
N LEU A 3 -18.88 -63.13 -27.32
CA LEU A 3 -18.35 -61.79 -27.01
C LEU A 3 -19.16 -61.03 -25.93
N LYS A 4 -20.43 -61.40 -25.72
CA LYS A 4 -21.31 -60.90 -24.65
C LYS A 4 -20.80 -61.19 -23.22
N ALA A 5 -19.98 -62.23 -23.02
CA ALA A 5 -19.46 -62.58 -21.70
C ALA A 5 -18.26 -61.71 -21.24
N LEU A 6 -17.50 -61.12 -22.18
CA LEU A 6 -16.37 -60.24 -21.86
C LEU A 6 -16.78 -58.77 -21.61
N GLY A 7 -17.93 -58.32 -22.12
CA GLY A 7 -18.39 -56.94 -21.97
C GLY A 7 -18.79 -56.58 -20.54
N LYS A 8 -19.38 -57.52 -19.80
CA LYS A 8 -19.87 -57.31 -18.43
C LYS A 8 -18.75 -56.99 -17.41
N PRO A 9 -17.64 -57.74 -17.32
CA PRO A 9 -16.56 -57.41 -16.38
C PRO A 9 -15.86 -56.08 -16.69
N LEU A 10 -15.67 -55.75 -17.98
CA LEU A 10 -15.13 -54.44 -18.39
C LEU A 10 -16.08 -53.29 -18.02
N PHE A 11 -17.39 -53.44 -18.23
CA PHE A 11 -18.37 -52.45 -17.79
C PHE A 11 -18.44 -52.32 -16.27
N CYS A 12 -18.36 -53.43 -15.54
CA CYS A 12 -18.31 -53.42 -14.07
C CYS A 12 -17.08 -52.67 -13.55
N GLU A 13 -15.92 -52.82 -14.19
CA GLU A 13 -14.70 -52.11 -13.81
C GLU A 13 -14.79 -50.60 -14.10
N ALA A 14 -15.33 -50.22 -15.27
CA ALA A 14 -15.59 -48.82 -15.60
C ALA A 14 -16.59 -48.18 -14.61
N LEU A 15 -17.66 -48.90 -14.27
CA LEU A 15 -18.66 -48.45 -13.30
C LEU A 15 -18.03 -48.25 -11.91
N ARG A 16 -17.16 -49.16 -11.46
CA ARG A 16 -16.44 -49.02 -10.18
C ARG A 16 -15.56 -47.77 -10.13
N ARG A 17 -14.85 -47.45 -11.21
CA ARG A 17 -14.04 -46.21 -11.30
C ARG A 17 -14.90 -44.95 -11.24
N ILE A 18 -16.05 -44.96 -11.93
CA ILE A 18 -17.02 -43.85 -11.86
C ILE A 18 -17.55 -43.71 -10.43
N ILE A 19 -17.95 -44.82 -9.79
CA ILE A 19 -18.42 -44.82 -8.40
C ILE A 19 -17.36 -44.26 -7.44
N SER A 20 -16.10 -44.69 -7.58
CA SER A 20 -15.01 -44.18 -6.74
C SER A 20 -14.77 -42.68 -6.95
N THR A 21 -14.81 -42.19 -8.19
CA THR A 21 -14.64 -40.77 -8.51
C THR A 21 -15.79 -39.93 -7.93
N LEU A 22 -17.03 -40.42 -8.05
CA LEU A 22 -18.20 -39.78 -7.46
C LEU A 22 -18.17 -39.79 -5.94
N ALA A 23 -17.72 -40.88 -5.32
CA ALA A 23 -17.58 -40.97 -3.87
C ALA A 23 -16.56 -39.94 -3.35
N ASN A 24 -15.38 -39.86 -3.97
CA ASN A 24 -14.36 -38.86 -3.63
C ASN A 24 -14.91 -37.44 -3.82
N LYS A 25 -15.61 -37.18 -4.93
CA LYS A 25 -16.17 -35.85 -5.19
C LYS A 25 -17.28 -35.48 -4.20
N ASN A 26 -18.07 -36.46 -3.77
CA ASN A 26 -19.09 -36.26 -2.76
C ASN A 26 -18.45 -35.91 -1.40
N GLU A 27 -17.37 -36.59 -1.00
CA GLU A 27 -16.62 -36.26 0.23
C GLU A 27 -16.01 -34.85 0.17
N GLU A 28 -15.39 -34.48 -0.95
CA GLU A 28 -14.88 -33.10 -1.16
C GLU A 28 -15.99 -32.06 -1.02
N LEU A 29 -17.16 -32.31 -1.59
CA LEU A 29 -18.30 -31.40 -1.50
C LEU A 29 -18.82 -31.28 -0.06
N GLN A 30 -18.88 -32.39 0.70
CA GLN A 30 -19.25 -32.35 2.12
C GLN A 30 -18.26 -31.51 2.94
N ASN A 31 -16.95 -31.69 2.71
CA ASN A 31 -15.91 -30.90 3.38
C ASN A 31 -15.96 -29.41 2.99
N PHE A 32 -16.21 -29.12 1.71
CA PHE A 32 -16.41 -27.76 1.23
C PHE A 32 -17.62 -27.11 1.90
N LEU A 33 -18.78 -27.79 1.91
CA LEU A 33 -20.00 -27.31 2.55
C LEU A 33 -19.79 -27.04 4.04
N GLY A 34 -19.12 -27.94 4.78
CA GLY A 34 -18.79 -27.71 6.19
C GLY A 34 -17.78 -26.57 6.41
N THR A 35 -16.96 -26.23 5.42
CA THR A 35 -16.06 -25.06 5.49
C THR A 35 -16.82 -23.77 5.23
N VAL A 36 -17.73 -23.77 4.26
CA VAL A 36 -18.62 -22.64 3.99
C VAL A 36 -19.49 -22.34 5.21
N ASP A 37 -20.08 -23.35 5.84
CA ASP A 37 -20.92 -23.20 7.02
C ASP A 37 -20.15 -22.58 8.20
N ARG A 38 -18.95 -23.08 8.50
CA ARG A 38 -18.06 -22.47 9.50
C ARG A 38 -17.68 -21.03 9.18
N THR A 39 -17.47 -20.71 7.89
CA THR A 39 -17.15 -19.35 7.46
C THR A 39 -18.34 -18.41 7.65
N ILE A 40 -19.56 -18.87 7.37
CA ILE A 40 -20.79 -18.10 7.61
C ILE A 40 -20.95 -17.81 9.10
N ILE A 41 -20.75 -18.80 9.96
CA ILE A 41 -20.82 -18.63 11.43
C ILE A 41 -19.77 -17.63 11.91
N GLY A 42 -18.51 -17.77 11.45
CA GLY A 42 -17.44 -16.85 11.81
C GLY A 42 -17.70 -15.41 11.33
N LEU A 43 -18.28 -15.24 10.14
CA LEU A 43 -18.67 -13.92 9.62
C LEU A 43 -19.78 -13.29 10.45
N GLN A 44 -20.77 -14.10 10.89
CA GLN A 44 -21.83 -13.61 11.77
C GLN A 44 -21.28 -13.16 13.12
N ASP A 45 -20.36 -13.92 13.72
CA ASP A 45 -19.73 -13.56 15.00
C ASP A 45 -18.90 -12.26 14.88
N GLU A 46 -18.06 -12.15 13.84
CA GLU A 46 -17.28 -10.94 13.60
C GLU A 46 -18.17 -9.73 13.30
N SER A 47 -19.26 -9.91 12.54
CA SER A 47 -20.24 -8.85 12.29
C SER A 47 -20.92 -8.38 13.57
N CYS A 48 -21.31 -9.30 14.46
CA CYS A 48 -21.88 -8.96 15.77
C CYS A 48 -20.88 -8.17 16.62
N LYS A 49 -19.64 -8.64 16.69
CA LYS A 49 -18.57 -7.99 17.45
C LYS A 49 -18.30 -6.55 16.97
N VAL A 50 -18.10 -6.36 15.66
CA VAL A 50 -17.87 -5.02 15.09
C VAL A 50 -19.07 -4.10 15.30
N THR A 51 -20.29 -4.63 15.27
CA THR A 51 -21.50 -3.86 15.56
C THR A 51 -21.53 -3.41 17.02
N SER A 52 -21.24 -4.29 17.98
CA SER A 52 -21.19 -3.94 19.41
C SER A 52 -20.08 -2.93 19.73
N GLU A 53 -18.92 -3.03 19.07
CA GLU A 53 -17.84 -2.04 19.19
C GLU A 53 -18.29 -0.66 18.68
N LEU A 54 -18.99 -0.62 17.54
CA LEU A 54 -19.57 0.61 17.00
C LEU A 54 -20.61 1.22 17.95
N GLU A 55 -21.52 0.42 18.49
CA GLU A 55 -22.54 0.87 19.46
C GLU A 55 -21.89 1.48 20.70
N LEU A 56 -20.80 0.88 21.21
CA LEU A 56 -20.06 1.39 22.35
C LEU A 56 -19.41 2.76 22.06
N GLU A 57 -18.85 2.96 20.87
CA GLU A 57 -18.30 4.26 20.47
C GLU A 57 -19.40 5.31 20.27
N MET A 58 -20.57 4.92 19.74
CA MET A 58 -21.72 5.83 19.64
C MET A 58 -22.24 6.25 21.02
N GLU A 59 -22.29 5.33 21.98
CA GLU A 59 -22.70 5.62 23.35
C GLU A 59 -21.75 6.63 24.02
N LYS A 60 -20.44 6.50 23.80
CA LYS A 60 -19.45 7.49 24.27
C LYS A 60 -19.71 8.88 23.69
N LEU A 61 -19.99 8.98 22.39
CA LEU A 61 -20.29 10.26 21.74
C LEU A 61 -21.59 10.87 22.28
N SER A 62 -22.62 10.05 22.48
CA SER A 62 -23.89 10.46 23.09
C SER A 62 -23.70 10.99 24.50
N SER A 63 -22.97 10.23 25.34
CA SER A 63 -22.67 10.60 26.73
C SER A 63 -21.93 11.95 26.82
N ALA A 64 -20.96 12.20 25.94
CA ALA A 64 -20.24 13.48 25.91
C ALA A 64 -21.16 14.66 25.56
N LEU A 65 -22.11 14.47 24.63
CA LEU A 65 -23.10 15.50 24.31
C LEU A 65 -24.07 15.74 25.48
N GLU A 66 -24.49 14.67 26.16
CA GLU A 66 -25.37 14.77 27.33
C GLU A 66 -24.70 15.50 28.49
N GLU A 67 -23.42 15.21 28.77
CA GLU A 67 -22.60 15.90 29.78
C GLU A 67 -22.57 17.42 29.53
N LYS A 68 -22.33 17.85 28.29
CA LYS A 68 -22.41 19.28 27.92
C LYS A 68 -23.79 19.87 28.11
N GLY A 69 -24.84 19.09 27.86
CA GLY A 69 -26.20 19.47 28.16
C GLY A 69 -26.45 19.67 29.67
N VAL A 70 -25.88 18.80 30.52
CA VAL A 70 -25.94 18.92 31.98
C VAL A 70 -25.24 20.19 32.45
N GLU A 71 -24.00 20.43 32.02
CA GLU A 71 -23.23 21.64 32.37
C GLU A 71 -24.01 22.94 32.09
N LEU A 72 -24.63 23.04 30.91
CA LEU A 72 -25.42 24.21 30.54
C LEU A 72 -26.67 24.36 31.42
N ARG A 73 -27.36 23.26 31.72
CA ARG A 73 -28.54 23.28 32.61
C ARG A 73 -28.16 23.74 34.01
N GLU A 74 -27.04 23.25 34.54
CA GLU A 74 -26.53 23.66 35.85
C GLU A 74 -26.23 25.16 35.87
N ALA A 75 -25.57 25.69 34.85
CA ALA A 75 -25.27 27.12 34.74
C ALA A 75 -26.54 28.00 34.70
N ILE A 76 -27.60 27.53 34.03
CA ILE A 76 -28.90 28.23 33.99
C ILE A 76 -29.57 28.21 35.37
N VAL A 77 -29.56 27.06 36.05
CA VAL A 77 -30.13 26.91 37.40
C VAL A 77 -29.38 27.80 38.40
N GLU A 78 -28.06 27.81 38.36
CA GLU A 78 -27.22 28.63 39.24
C GLU A 78 -27.50 30.12 39.06
N GLU A 79 -27.55 30.63 37.81
CA GLU A 79 -27.90 32.03 37.57
C GLU A 79 -29.31 32.35 38.07
N THR A 80 -30.26 31.46 37.82
CA THR A 80 -31.65 31.64 38.23
C THR A 80 -31.73 31.78 39.75
N GLN A 81 -31.02 30.90 40.48
CA GLN A 81 -30.95 30.96 41.94
C GLN A 81 -30.24 32.23 42.42
N ARG A 82 -29.12 32.61 41.81
CA ARG A 82 -28.38 33.83 42.15
C ARG A 82 -29.25 35.08 42.02
N LYS A 83 -29.95 35.22 40.88
CA LYS A 83 -30.87 36.35 40.66
C LYS A 83 -32.04 36.35 41.63
N LYS A 84 -32.62 35.17 41.90
CA LYS A 84 -33.73 35.02 42.86
C LYS A 84 -33.32 35.45 44.26
N LEU A 85 -32.14 35.04 44.73
CA LEU A 85 -31.63 35.41 46.05
C LEU A 85 -31.42 36.93 46.16
N GLU A 86 -30.86 37.57 45.14
CA GLU A 86 -30.64 39.01 45.14
C GLU A 86 -31.97 39.78 45.16
N LEU A 87 -32.97 39.36 44.37
CA LEU A 87 -34.30 39.96 44.37
C LEU A 87 -35.03 39.74 45.71
N GLN A 88 -34.91 38.55 46.30
CA GLN A 88 -35.52 38.25 47.61
C GLN A 88 -34.94 39.13 48.71
N LYS A 89 -33.62 39.35 48.70
CA LYS A 89 -32.93 40.26 49.61
C LYS A 89 -33.40 41.71 49.41
N GLN A 90 -33.43 42.20 48.17
CA GLN A 90 -33.93 43.55 47.91
C GLN A 90 -35.39 43.72 48.34
N LEU A 91 -36.22 42.68 48.19
CA LEU A 91 -37.60 42.67 48.64
C LEU A 91 -37.71 42.73 50.17
N SER A 92 -36.90 41.98 50.91
CA SER A 92 -36.87 42.07 52.38
C SER A 92 -36.43 43.45 52.86
N ASP A 93 -35.37 44.01 52.25
CA ASP A 93 -34.84 45.33 52.60
C ASP A 93 -35.88 46.42 52.29
N GLY A 94 -36.57 46.32 51.14
CA GLY A 94 -37.65 47.21 50.75
C GLY A 94 -38.84 47.15 51.70
N LYS A 95 -39.26 45.95 52.14
CA LYS A 95 -40.32 45.78 53.14
C LYS A 95 -39.95 46.43 54.46
N PHE A 96 -38.71 46.23 54.94
CA PHE A 96 -38.23 46.84 56.17
C PHE A 96 -38.23 48.37 56.10
N ALA A 97 -37.74 48.93 54.99
CA ALA A 97 -37.73 50.37 54.80
C ALA A 97 -39.14 50.97 54.63
N LEU A 98 -40.05 50.25 53.98
CA LEU A 98 -41.45 50.66 53.86
C LEU A 98 -42.10 50.78 55.24
N LEU A 99 -41.99 49.74 56.08
CA LEU A 99 -42.50 49.75 57.45
C LEU A 99 -41.93 50.91 58.26
N SER A 100 -40.60 51.13 58.19
CA SER A 100 -39.96 52.26 58.87
C SER A 100 -40.47 53.62 58.40
N CYS A 101 -40.78 53.75 57.10
CA CYS A 101 -41.39 54.95 56.55
C CYS A 101 -42.84 55.15 57.01
N GLU A 102 -43.64 54.08 57.04
CA GLU A 102 -45.03 54.11 57.52
C GLU A 102 -45.10 54.53 59.00
N GLU A 103 -44.24 53.95 59.86
CA GLU A 103 -44.13 54.32 61.27
C GLU A 103 -43.73 55.80 61.45
N LEU A 104 -42.77 56.30 60.64
CA LEU A 104 -42.35 57.70 60.67
C LEU A 104 -43.45 58.65 60.18
N LEU A 105 -44.17 58.27 59.14
CA LEU A 105 -45.29 59.01 58.60
C LEU A 105 -46.41 59.11 59.64
N GLU A 106 -46.74 58.00 60.31
CA GLU A 106 -47.74 57.97 61.37
C GLU A 106 -47.32 58.86 62.54
N PHE A 107 -46.06 58.76 63.01
CA PHE A 107 -45.53 59.61 64.08
C PHE A 107 -45.58 61.11 63.73
N ALA A 108 -45.28 61.45 62.47
CA ALA A 108 -45.39 62.82 61.98
C ALA A 108 -46.84 63.32 61.97
N ASN A 109 -47.79 62.50 61.49
CA ASN A 109 -49.21 62.84 61.48
C ASN A 109 -49.77 63.03 62.90
N GLN A 110 -49.40 62.16 63.84
CA GLN A 110 -49.81 62.29 65.25
C GLN A 110 -49.25 63.57 65.87
N THR A 111 -47.99 63.93 65.56
CA THR A 111 -47.32 65.13 66.08
C THR A 111 -48.06 66.42 65.70
N LEU A 112 -48.69 66.48 64.52
CA LEU A 112 -49.51 67.64 64.10
C LEU A 112 -50.71 67.91 65.02
N SER A 113 -51.09 66.95 65.86
CA SER A 113 -52.22 67.04 66.80
C SER A 113 -51.83 67.59 68.17
N ILE A 114 -50.53 67.79 68.43
CA ILE A 114 -50.02 68.23 69.74
C ILE A 114 -50.26 69.74 69.92
N SER A 115 -51.00 70.11 70.96
CA SER A 115 -51.32 71.51 71.28
C SER A 115 -50.23 72.24 72.08
N ASN A 116 -49.33 71.51 72.75
CA ASN A 116 -48.23 72.08 73.52
C ASN A 116 -47.01 72.36 72.62
N GLU A 117 -46.57 73.61 72.56
CA GLU A 117 -45.50 74.07 71.67
C GLU A 117 -44.14 73.42 71.97
N GLU A 118 -43.81 73.22 73.25
CA GLU A 118 -42.51 72.68 73.66
C GLU A 118 -42.41 71.17 73.36
N GLU A 119 -43.51 70.43 73.57
CA GLU A 119 -43.64 69.02 73.21
C GLU A 119 -43.65 68.81 71.69
N PHE A 120 -44.36 69.68 70.96
CA PHE A 120 -44.37 69.67 69.49
C PHE A 120 -42.96 69.87 68.92
N LEU A 121 -42.22 70.88 69.40
CA LEU A 121 -40.85 71.16 68.93
C LEU A 121 -39.91 69.97 69.22
N LYS A 122 -40.08 69.29 70.35
CA LYS A 122 -39.32 68.09 70.70
C LYS A 122 -39.61 66.92 69.74
N ALA A 123 -40.89 66.62 69.48
CA ALA A 123 -41.28 65.56 68.55
C ALA A 123 -40.88 65.87 67.10
N ALA A 124 -41.02 67.12 66.67
CA ALA A 124 -40.59 67.58 65.34
C ALA A 124 -39.07 67.43 65.13
N LYS A 125 -38.27 67.73 66.16
CA LYS A 125 -36.81 67.50 66.11
C LYS A 125 -36.49 66.02 65.96
N GLU A 126 -37.18 65.15 66.68
CA GLU A 126 -36.98 63.70 66.60
C GLU A 126 -37.35 63.15 65.21
N ILE A 127 -38.48 63.58 64.64
CA ILE A 127 -38.85 63.22 63.25
C ILE A 127 -37.74 63.64 62.28
N LYS A 128 -37.24 64.87 62.40
CA LYS A 128 -36.15 65.38 61.54
C LYS A 128 -34.90 64.50 61.63
N GLU A 129 -34.51 64.07 62.83
CA GLU A 129 -33.37 63.19 63.05
C GLU A 129 -33.62 61.78 62.46
N ARG A 130 -34.80 61.20 62.68
CA ARG A 130 -35.10 59.86 62.16
C ARG A 130 -35.28 59.83 60.63
N VAL A 131 -35.86 60.87 60.02
CA VAL A 131 -36.04 60.98 58.56
C VAL A 131 -34.69 61.03 57.84
N THR A 132 -33.71 61.77 58.37
CA THR A 132 -32.39 61.88 57.73
C THR A 132 -31.63 60.55 57.67
N MET A 133 -31.93 59.62 58.58
CA MET A 133 -31.32 58.30 58.64
C MET A 133 -32.23 57.17 58.17
N ALA A 134 -33.44 57.48 57.70
CA ALA A 134 -34.43 56.46 57.37
C ALA A 134 -33.97 55.60 56.18
N PRO A 135 -34.08 54.25 56.27
CA PRO A 135 -33.63 53.34 55.23
C PRO A 135 -34.26 53.60 53.86
N ALA A 136 -35.51 54.08 53.84
CA ALA A 136 -36.27 54.33 52.61
C ALA A 136 -35.64 55.37 51.68
N PHE A 137 -34.94 56.38 52.21
CA PHE A 137 -34.29 57.40 51.38
C PHE A 137 -32.94 56.95 50.83
N ARG A 138 -32.43 55.79 51.29
CA ARG A 138 -31.14 55.22 50.85
C ARG A 138 -31.32 54.01 49.93
N LEU A 139 -32.56 53.51 49.78
CA LEU A 139 -32.87 52.40 48.90
C LEU A 139 -33.09 52.82 47.45
N THR A 140 -32.69 51.94 46.55
CA THR A 140 -33.03 52.04 45.12
C THR A 140 -34.37 51.36 44.85
N THR A 141 -35.25 52.03 44.11
CA THR A 141 -36.54 51.49 43.63
C THR A 141 -36.43 50.70 42.33
N ARG A 142 -35.23 50.59 41.75
CA ARG A 142 -34.98 49.75 40.57
C ARG A 142 -34.56 48.35 40.99
N PRO A 143 -35.04 47.28 40.34
CA PRO A 143 -34.58 45.92 40.59
C PRO A 143 -33.06 45.81 40.46
N ALA A 144 -32.43 45.11 41.40
CA ALA A 144 -30.98 44.90 41.45
C ALA A 144 -30.47 44.03 40.30
N VAL A 145 -31.33 43.19 39.73
CA VAL A 145 -31.03 42.32 38.58
C VAL A 145 -32.20 42.31 37.60
N SER A 146 -31.91 42.14 36.31
CA SER A 146 -32.94 41.96 35.28
C SER A 146 -33.42 40.51 35.18
N GLU A 147 -34.65 40.32 34.72
CA GLU A 147 -35.22 39.01 34.38
C GLU A 147 -34.55 38.34 33.16
N SER A 148 -33.86 39.11 32.31
CA SER A 148 -33.30 38.59 31.04
C SER A 148 -32.30 37.44 31.23
N MET A 149 -32.57 36.30 30.60
CA MET A 149 -31.68 35.13 30.55
C MET A 149 -31.00 34.97 29.18
N ALA A 150 -30.99 36.02 28.35
CA ALA A 150 -30.52 35.96 26.97
C ALA A 150 -29.09 35.40 26.80
N LYS A 151 -28.21 35.61 27.80
CA LYS A 151 -26.84 35.05 27.81
C LYS A 151 -26.77 33.52 27.83
N TYR A 152 -27.88 32.84 28.15
CA TYR A 152 -28.01 31.36 28.12
C TYR A 152 -28.94 30.88 27.01
N SER A 153 -29.36 31.76 26.10
CA SER A 153 -30.02 31.29 24.88
C SER A 153 -29.01 30.50 24.06
N VAL A 154 -29.42 29.33 23.59
CA VAL A 154 -28.57 28.41 22.84
C VAL A 154 -29.07 28.22 21.42
N ASP A 155 -28.14 28.31 20.48
CA ASP A 155 -28.30 27.88 19.10
C ASP A 155 -27.28 26.76 18.84
N PHE A 156 -27.78 25.55 18.54
CA PHE A 156 -26.95 24.37 18.25
C PHE A 156 -26.82 24.10 16.74
N SER A 157 -27.08 25.10 15.89
CA SER A 157 -27.05 24.95 14.43
C SER A 157 -25.69 24.52 13.91
N MET A 158 -24.60 25.10 14.44
CA MET A 158 -23.23 24.77 14.06
C MET A 158 -22.80 23.38 14.54
N GLU A 159 -23.11 23.03 15.78
CA GLU A 159 -22.83 21.74 16.40
C GLU A 159 -23.58 20.62 15.68
N ARG A 160 -24.86 20.84 15.36
CA ARG A 160 -25.66 19.91 14.55
C ARG A 160 -25.05 19.72 13.17
N SER A 161 -24.63 20.80 12.52
CA SER A 161 -23.96 20.73 11.22
C SER A 161 -22.63 19.98 11.31
N ALA A 162 -21.88 20.14 12.41
CA ALA A 162 -20.66 19.37 12.65
C ALA A 162 -20.93 17.88 12.83
N LEU A 163 -21.95 17.50 13.59
CA LEU A 163 -22.39 16.11 13.73
C LEU A 163 -22.83 15.50 12.40
N GLN A 164 -23.54 16.27 11.54
CA GLN A 164 -23.95 15.83 10.21
C GLN A 164 -22.77 15.62 9.24
N ARG A 165 -21.61 16.22 9.50
CA ARG A 165 -20.39 16.02 8.72
C ARG A 165 -19.56 14.82 9.20
N LEU A 166 -19.99 14.08 10.22
CA LEU A 166 -19.31 12.87 10.66
C LEU A 166 -19.50 11.75 9.63
N HIS A 167 -18.40 11.14 9.20
CA HIS A 167 -18.39 9.96 8.36
C HIS A 167 -17.61 8.84 9.07
N PHE A 168 -18.30 7.76 9.43
CA PHE A 168 -17.72 6.65 10.21
C PHE A 168 -17.10 5.55 9.36
N LEU A 169 -17.56 5.38 8.11
CA LEU A 169 -16.95 4.45 7.16
C LEU A 169 -15.78 5.11 6.48
N LEU A 170 -14.60 4.90 7.06
CA LEU A 170 -13.35 5.51 6.62
C LEU A 170 -12.53 4.59 5.72
N VAL A 171 -13.08 3.48 5.22
CA VAL A 171 -12.31 2.58 4.35
C VAL A 171 -11.95 3.34 3.06
N PRO A 172 -10.65 3.54 2.76
CA PRO A 172 -10.26 4.21 1.52
C PRO A 172 -10.78 3.42 0.32
N LYS A 173 -11.29 4.11 -0.69
CA LYS A 173 -11.66 3.45 -1.94
C LYS A 173 -10.42 2.90 -2.65
N ALA A 174 -10.62 1.87 -3.46
CA ALA A 174 -9.57 1.31 -4.29
C ALA A 174 -8.98 2.40 -5.21
N PRO A 175 -7.64 2.59 -5.22
CA PRO A 175 -6.98 3.49 -6.16
C PRO A 175 -7.09 2.97 -7.59
N GLU A 176 -6.91 3.86 -8.57
CA GLU A 176 -6.90 3.49 -9.98
C GLU A 176 -5.47 3.55 -10.53
N ILE A 177 -4.97 2.43 -11.06
CA ILE A 177 -3.63 2.38 -11.65
C ILE A 177 -3.67 3.10 -13.00
N ASP A 178 -2.82 4.12 -13.14
CA ASP A 178 -2.66 4.82 -14.41
C ASP A 178 -1.72 4.02 -15.31
N ILE A 179 -2.33 3.16 -16.13
CA ILE A 179 -1.64 2.30 -17.09
C ILE A 179 -0.80 3.11 -18.07
N SER A 180 -1.24 4.32 -18.43
CA SER A 180 -0.56 5.16 -19.42
C SER A 180 0.78 5.73 -18.93
N SER A 181 0.91 5.84 -17.61
CA SER A 181 2.12 6.32 -16.93
C SER A 181 3.03 5.19 -16.45
N CYS A 182 2.68 3.93 -16.72
CA CYS A 182 3.53 2.78 -16.43
C CYS A 182 4.76 2.77 -17.35
N ILE A 183 5.93 2.63 -16.76
CA ILE A 183 7.23 2.58 -17.44
C ILE A 183 7.87 1.23 -17.13
N VAL A 184 8.27 0.52 -18.19
CA VAL A 184 9.05 -0.72 -18.08
C VAL A 184 10.42 -0.47 -18.70
N CYS A 185 11.47 -0.65 -17.92
CA CYS A 185 12.86 -0.48 -18.35
C CYS A 185 13.72 -1.56 -17.72
N ASP A 186 14.19 -2.52 -18.53
CA ASP A 186 14.84 -3.75 -18.04
C ASP A 186 14.05 -4.37 -16.90
N ASN A 187 14.76 -4.88 -15.87
CA ASN A 187 14.30 -5.49 -14.63
C ASN A 187 13.56 -4.55 -13.69
N ILE A 188 13.04 -3.43 -14.20
CA ILE A 188 12.35 -2.41 -13.44
C ILE A 188 10.99 -2.11 -14.08
N ILE A 189 9.93 -2.21 -13.27
CA ILE A 189 8.62 -1.65 -13.59
C ILE A 189 8.35 -0.50 -12.62
N SER A 190 8.07 0.68 -13.16
CA SER A 190 7.54 1.81 -12.42
C SER A 190 6.09 2.03 -12.83
N PHE A 191 5.19 2.17 -11.86
CA PHE A 191 3.80 2.51 -12.14
C PHE A 191 3.26 3.49 -11.11
N THR A 192 2.26 4.24 -11.55
CA THR A 192 1.61 5.29 -10.77
C THR A 192 0.14 5.00 -10.66
N TRP A 193 -0.49 5.46 -9.59
CA TRP A 193 -1.94 5.37 -9.41
C TRP A 193 -2.51 6.72 -9.00
N GLN A 194 -3.80 6.89 -9.25
CA GLN A 194 -4.54 8.04 -8.78
C GLN A 194 -5.35 7.63 -7.55
N PRO A 195 -5.30 8.42 -6.45
CA PRO A 195 -6.27 8.29 -5.38
C PRO A 195 -7.68 8.45 -5.96
N SER A 196 -8.67 7.75 -5.41
CA SER A 196 -10.05 7.87 -5.91
C SER A 196 -10.51 9.34 -5.81
N ASN A 197 -10.72 10.00 -6.95
CA ASN A 197 -11.07 11.43 -7.02
C ASN A 197 -12.58 11.69 -6.77
N ASP A 198 -13.25 10.82 -6.01
CA ASP A 198 -14.68 10.93 -5.85
C ASP A 198 -14.98 12.11 -4.93
N ALA A 199 -15.68 13.15 -5.41
CA ALA A 199 -15.96 14.37 -4.64
C ALA A 199 -16.80 14.10 -3.37
N ALA A 200 -17.47 12.94 -3.30
CA ALA A 200 -18.12 12.43 -2.09
C ALA A 200 -17.12 12.00 -0.98
N CYS A 201 -15.83 11.94 -1.30
CA CYS A 201 -14.73 11.45 -0.47
C CYS A 201 -13.93 12.58 0.20
N ALA A 202 -14.35 13.85 0.06
CA ALA A 202 -13.76 14.98 0.81
C ALA A 202 -13.94 14.85 2.34
N THR A 203 -14.77 13.91 2.78
CA THR A 203 -15.01 13.57 4.17
C THR A 203 -14.39 12.24 4.61
N SER A 204 -13.76 11.49 3.68
CA SER A 204 -12.95 10.35 4.07
C SER A 204 -11.64 10.85 4.67
N ARG A 205 -11.16 10.17 5.72
CA ARG A 205 -9.85 10.47 6.29
C ARG A 205 -8.81 10.30 5.17
N PRO A 206 -7.86 11.24 5.00
CA PRO A 206 -6.86 11.15 3.94
C PRO A 206 -6.20 9.78 3.95
N THR A 207 -6.04 9.17 2.78
CA THR A 207 -5.22 7.96 2.63
C THR A 207 -3.84 8.23 3.23
N GLU A 208 -3.40 7.36 4.14
CA GLU A 208 -2.12 7.54 4.83
C GLU A 208 -1.00 6.79 4.09
N CYS A 209 -1.30 5.59 3.58
CA CYS A 209 -0.36 4.79 2.83
C CYS A 209 -1.06 3.85 1.84
N TYR A 210 -0.28 3.20 0.98
CA TYR A 210 -0.71 2.22 0.00
C TYR A 210 0.04 0.90 0.18
N ASP A 211 -0.64 -0.21 -0.07
CA ASP A 211 0.01 -1.51 -0.23
C ASP A 211 -0.12 -1.92 -1.70
N VAL A 212 0.98 -2.38 -2.27
CA VAL A 212 1.07 -2.93 -3.62
C VAL A 212 1.30 -4.42 -3.52
N GLU A 213 0.58 -5.18 -4.34
CA GLU A 213 0.83 -6.59 -4.57
C GLU A 213 1.13 -6.83 -6.04
N TYR A 214 2.12 -7.67 -6.32
CA TYR A 214 2.45 -8.07 -7.68
C TYR A 214 2.76 -9.57 -7.81
N GLN A 215 2.58 -10.08 -9.02
CA GLN A 215 2.79 -11.47 -9.36
C GLN A 215 3.22 -11.62 -10.81
N LYS A 216 4.18 -12.50 -11.04
CA LYS A 216 4.65 -12.87 -12.38
C LYS A 216 3.77 -13.95 -13.01
N THR A 217 3.53 -13.86 -14.32
CA THR A 217 2.71 -14.82 -15.07
C THR A 217 3.08 -14.85 -16.55
N ASP A 218 2.91 -16.01 -17.19
CA ASP A 218 3.06 -16.18 -18.65
C ASP A 218 1.76 -15.92 -19.41
N VAL A 219 0.64 -15.81 -18.70
CA VAL A 219 -0.68 -15.61 -19.30
C VAL A 219 -0.98 -14.12 -19.42
N ASN A 220 -1.35 -13.68 -20.61
CA ASN A 220 -1.86 -12.33 -20.82
C ASN A 220 -3.27 -12.20 -20.21
N GLY A 221 -3.38 -11.35 -19.19
CA GLY A 221 -4.62 -11.08 -18.46
C GLY A 221 -4.70 -11.81 -17.11
N TRP A 222 -5.50 -11.25 -16.20
CA TRP A 222 -5.74 -11.85 -14.90
C TRP A 222 -6.62 -13.10 -15.03
N GLN A 223 -6.08 -14.26 -14.64
CA GLN A 223 -6.84 -15.47 -14.37
C GLN A 223 -6.63 -15.83 -12.91
N LYS A 224 -7.72 -16.20 -12.22
CA LYS A 224 -7.61 -16.68 -10.83
C LYS A 224 -6.71 -17.92 -10.85
N PRO A 225 -5.54 -17.91 -10.17
CA PRO A 225 -4.54 -18.96 -10.34
C PRO A 225 -5.11 -20.34 -10.02
N ALA A 226 -4.96 -21.29 -10.96
CA ALA A 226 -5.14 -22.71 -10.68
C ALA A 226 -3.82 -23.23 -10.08
N GLY A 227 -3.56 -22.87 -8.82
CA GLY A 227 -2.30 -23.14 -8.12
C GLY A 227 -1.76 -21.89 -7.41
N GLU A 228 -1.21 -22.09 -6.21
CA GLU A 228 -0.80 -21.03 -5.29
C GLU A 228 0.52 -20.36 -5.72
N THR A 229 0.51 -19.52 -6.75
CA THR A 229 1.57 -18.52 -6.87
C THR A 229 1.26 -17.42 -5.84
N PRO A 230 2.13 -17.17 -4.83
CA PRO A 230 1.89 -16.12 -3.84
C PRO A 230 2.10 -14.74 -4.48
N TRP A 231 1.40 -13.74 -3.95
CA TRP A 231 1.63 -12.33 -4.28
C TRP A 231 2.85 -11.82 -3.52
N GLU A 232 3.77 -11.17 -4.23
CA GLU A 232 4.82 -10.37 -3.59
C GLU A 232 4.22 -9.02 -3.15
N LYS A 233 4.63 -8.51 -1.99
CA LYS A 233 3.99 -7.35 -1.35
C LYS A 233 4.99 -6.24 -1.03
N ILE A 234 4.58 -5.00 -1.28
CA ILE A 234 5.26 -3.79 -0.86
C ILE A 234 4.25 -2.97 -0.06
N CYS A 235 4.53 -2.79 1.23
CA CYS A 235 3.60 -2.13 2.15
C CYS A 235 4.01 -0.69 2.45
N ASP A 236 3.05 0.07 2.97
CA ASP A 236 3.26 1.38 3.59
C ASP A 236 3.91 2.43 2.68
N ILE A 237 3.54 2.40 1.40
CA ILE A 237 3.98 3.37 0.40
C ILE A 237 3.22 4.69 0.62
N THR A 238 3.94 5.79 0.83
CA THR A 238 3.31 7.11 1.04
C THR A 238 3.06 7.87 -0.27
N ASP A 239 3.83 7.55 -1.31
CA ASP A 239 3.71 8.15 -2.64
C ASP A 239 2.62 7.47 -3.47
N THR A 240 2.19 8.13 -4.56
CA THR A 240 1.26 7.57 -5.55
C THR A 240 1.97 6.86 -6.71
N LYS A 241 3.20 6.39 -6.45
CA LYS A 241 4.04 5.68 -7.39
C LYS A 241 4.90 4.65 -6.67
N VAL A 242 5.17 3.54 -7.35
CA VAL A 242 6.15 2.56 -6.89
C VAL A 242 7.03 2.12 -8.04
N THR A 243 8.22 1.64 -7.68
CA THR A 243 9.14 1.01 -8.63
C THR A 243 9.52 -0.36 -8.09
N ILE A 244 9.18 -1.40 -8.85
CA ILE A 244 9.57 -2.78 -8.59
C ILE A 244 10.84 -3.03 -9.38
N SER A 245 11.94 -3.34 -8.69
CA SER A 245 13.26 -3.58 -9.31
C SER A 245 13.73 -5.02 -9.10
N GLY A 246 14.66 -5.49 -9.94
CA GLY A 246 15.22 -6.84 -9.80
C GLY A 246 14.33 -7.95 -10.36
N LEU A 247 13.38 -7.59 -11.24
CA LEU A 247 12.50 -8.54 -11.89
C LEU A 247 13.30 -9.42 -12.85
N LYS A 248 13.32 -10.73 -12.57
CA LYS A 248 13.73 -11.73 -13.56
C LYS A 248 12.70 -11.81 -14.69
N PHE A 249 13.14 -11.86 -15.94
CA PHE A 249 12.29 -12.01 -17.12
C PHE A 249 12.04 -13.48 -17.46
N ASP A 250 11.76 -14.26 -16.44
CA ASP A 250 11.37 -15.67 -16.59
C ASP A 250 9.92 -15.81 -17.07
N THR A 251 9.16 -14.72 -17.08
CA THR A 251 7.75 -14.67 -17.50
C THR A 251 7.46 -13.43 -18.33
N CYS A 252 6.45 -13.52 -19.20
CA CYS A 252 6.10 -12.44 -20.14
C CYS A 252 5.35 -11.26 -19.50
N PHE A 253 4.69 -11.47 -18.36
CA PHE A 253 3.82 -10.47 -17.74
C PHE A 253 4.00 -10.40 -16.23
N THR A 254 3.77 -9.20 -15.69
CA THR A 254 3.61 -8.96 -14.26
C THR A 254 2.23 -8.36 -14.01
N VAL A 255 1.43 -9.02 -13.19
CA VAL A 255 0.15 -8.50 -12.70
C VAL A 255 0.40 -7.70 -11.45
N VAL A 256 -0.12 -6.48 -11.39
CA VAL A 256 -0.01 -5.58 -10.24
C VAL A 256 -1.39 -5.14 -9.76
N ARG A 257 -1.53 -4.92 -8.46
CA ARG A 257 -2.72 -4.33 -7.83
C ARG A 257 -2.31 -3.47 -6.64
N VAL A 258 -3.07 -2.41 -6.38
CA VAL A 258 -2.79 -1.47 -5.28
C VAL A 258 -4.03 -1.27 -4.43
N ARG A 259 -3.86 -1.14 -3.11
CA ARG A 259 -4.94 -0.71 -2.20
C ARG A 259 -4.50 0.48 -1.37
N ALA A 260 -5.45 1.31 -1.00
CA ALA A 260 -5.24 2.41 -0.07
C ALA A 260 -5.50 1.97 1.37
N LYS A 261 -4.76 2.51 2.32
CA LYS A 261 -4.88 2.26 3.76
C LYS A 261 -4.95 3.58 4.53
N ASN A 262 -5.68 3.54 5.63
CA ASN A 262 -5.57 4.55 6.68
C ASN A 262 -5.37 3.87 8.03
N LYS A 263 -5.23 4.69 9.09
CA LYS A 263 -5.04 4.21 10.47
C LYS A 263 -6.04 3.18 10.96
N MET A 264 -7.21 3.09 10.35
CA MET A 264 -8.33 2.29 10.86
C MET A 264 -8.68 1.11 9.96
N ALA A 265 -8.39 1.19 8.66
CA ALA A 265 -8.76 0.15 7.71
C ALA A 265 -7.89 0.14 6.44
N ALA A 266 -7.84 -1.04 5.82
CA ALA A 266 -7.36 -1.21 4.46
C ALA A 266 -8.54 -1.28 3.49
N GLY A 267 -8.47 -0.52 2.41
CA GLY A 267 -9.42 -0.58 1.30
C GLY A 267 -9.28 -1.86 0.50
N GLU A 268 -10.21 -2.01 -0.45
CA GLU A 268 -10.12 -3.03 -1.47
C GLU A 268 -8.94 -2.75 -2.41
N PHE A 269 -8.42 -3.83 -3.01
CA PHE A 269 -7.44 -3.68 -4.08
C PHE A 269 -8.10 -3.15 -5.35
N SER A 270 -7.34 -2.38 -6.12
CA SER A 270 -7.66 -2.01 -7.49
C SER A 270 -7.90 -3.25 -8.34
N GLU A 271 -8.60 -3.07 -9.46
CA GLU A 271 -8.62 -4.07 -10.51
C GLU A 271 -7.16 -4.43 -10.91
N PRO A 272 -6.81 -5.73 -11.00
CA PRO A 272 -5.45 -6.13 -11.34
C PRO A 272 -5.09 -5.69 -12.76
N VAL A 273 -3.94 -5.04 -12.90
CA VAL A 273 -3.40 -4.60 -14.19
C VAL A 273 -2.27 -5.54 -14.61
N THR A 274 -2.34 -6.07 -15.83
CA THR A 274 -1.26 -6.85 -16.42
C THR A 274 -0.32 -5.92 -17.18
N ILE A 275 0.95 -5.88 -16.78
CA ILE A 275 2.02 -5.13 -17.42
C ILE A 275 2.92 -6.13 -18.15
N GLU A 276 3.18 -5.89 -19.42
CA GLU A 276 4.08 -6.73 -20.20
C GLU A 276 5.54 -6.44 -19.84
N THR A 277 6.27 -7.48 -19.44
CA THR A 277 7.68 -7.43 -19.08
C THR A 277 8.49 -8.19 -20.11
N ARG A 278 8.91 -7.51 -21.19
CA ARG A 278 9.76 -8.13 -22.22
C ARG A 278 11.23 -8.07 -21.80
N ALA A 279 11.86 -9.23 -21.64
CA ALA A 279 13.32 -9.30 -21.64
C ALA A 279 13.85 -8.90 -23.02
N TYR A 280 15.05 -8.32 -23.05
CA TYR A 280 15.82 -8.27 -24.29
C TYR A 280 16.26 -9.69 -24.66
N ASN A 281 15.65 -10.24 -25.73
CA ASN A 281 15.98 -11.57 -26.24
C ASN A 281 16.86 -11.43 -27.49
N PHE A 282 18.08 -11.96 -27.41
CA PHE A 282 18.99 -12.11 -28.55
C PHE A 282 19.37 -13.58 -28.70
N SER A 283 19.70 -13.98 -29.93
CA SER A 283 20.23 -15.31 -30.23
C SER A 283 21.74 -15.21 -30.48
N PHE A 284 22.39 -16.36 -30.66
CA PHE A 284 23.81 -16.39 -30.99
C PHE A 284 24.03 -16.34 -32.51
N ASP A 285 24.97 -15.52 -32.96
CA ASP A 285 25.35 -15.45 -34.37
C ASP A 285 26.33 -16.60 -34.70
N ALA A 286 25.80 -17.66 -35.32
CA ALA A 286 26.57 -18.82 -35.74
C ALA A 286 27.71 -18.49 -36.74
N THR A 287 27.64 -17.34 -37.42
CA THR A 287 28.69 -16.92 -38.35
C THR A 287 29.93 -16.40 -37.63
N THR A 288 29.75 -15.88 -36.41
CA THR A 288 30.83 -15.37 -35.55
C THR A 288 31.45 -16.47 -34.68
N ALA A 289 30.74 -17.58 -34.49
CA ALA A 289 31.17 -18.67 -33.61
C ALA A 289 32.51 -19.29 -34.03
N HIS A 290 33.35 -19.57 -33.03
CA HIS A 290 34.57 -20.36 -33.16
C HIS A 290 34.27 -21.75 -33.75
N VAL A 291 35.23 -22.34 -34.48
CA VAL A 291 35.03 -23.57 -35.27
C VAL A 291 34.62 -24.80 -34.45
N ASP A 292 35.03 -24.84 -33.18
CA ASP A 292 34.69 -25.89 -32.21
C ASP A 292 33.43 -25.58 -31.38
N LEU A 293 32.71 -24.50 -31.72
CA LEU A 293 31.43 -24.16 -31.14
C LEU A 293 30.32 -24.36 -32.16
N LYS A 294 29.23 -24.96 -31.71
CA LYS A 294 28.01 -25.11 -32.47
C LYS A 294 26.92 -24.29 -31.82
N VAL A 295 26.29 -23.46 -32.63
CA VAL A 295 25.16 -22.63 -32.23
C VAL A 295 23.89 -23.30 -32.73
N GLN A 296 22.94 -23.55 -31.82
CA GLN A 296 21.61 -24.06 -32.12
C GLN A 296 20.57 -23.23 -31.37
N GLY A 297 19.93 -22.31 -32.08
CA GLY A 297 18.98 -21.36 -31.48
C GLY A 297 19.67 -20.46 -30.45
N ASP A 298 19.20 -20.54 -29.21
CA ASP A 298 19.70 -19.84 -28.02
C ASP A 298 20.79 -20.61 -27.26
N THR A 299 21.21 -21.77 -27.77
CA THR A 299 22.14 -22.66 -27.09
C THR A 299 23.46 -22.76 -27.86
N VAL A 300 24.57 -22.71 -27.12
CA VAL A 300 25.92 -22.92 -27.65
C VAL A 300 26.52 -24.17 -27.01
N THR A 301 26.92 -25.12 -27.85
CA THR A 301 27.59 -26.34 -27.40
C THR A 301 29.01 -26.41 -27.94
N TRP A 302 29.91 -26.98 -27.15
CA TRP A 302 31.26 -27.28 -27.60
C TRP A 302 31.25 -28.61 -28.35
N GLU A 303 31.52 -28.57 -29.65
CA GLU A 303 31.66 -29.74 -30.52
C GLU A 303 33.01 -29.61 -31.25
N PRO A 304 34.10 -30.24 -30.74
CA PRO A 304 35.40 -30.14 -31.39
C PRO A 304 35.29 -30.74 -32.78
N GLN A 305 35.66 -29.97 -33.81
CA GLN A 305 35.82 -30.55 -35.15
C GLN A 305 37.08 -31.39 -35.12
N GLY A 306 36.90 -32.69 -34.85
CA GLY A 306 37.97 -33.66 -34.83
C GLY A 306 38.84 -33.51 -36.07
N VAL A 307 40.09 -33.09 -35.87
CA VAL A 307 41.13 -33.15 -36.90
C VAL A 307 41.11 -34.59 -37.40
N LYS A 308 40.82 -34.79 -38.69
CA LYS A 308 40.90 -36.11 -39.34
C LYS A 308 42.29 -36.68 -39.07
N SER A 309 42.39 -37.59 -38.09
CA SER A 309 43.59 -38.38 -37.85
C SER A 309 43.90 -39.17 -39.11
N HIS A 310 45.06 -38.89 -39.69
CA HIS A 310 45.64 -39.70 -40.75
C HIS A 310 45.87 -41.11 -40.21
N ASP A 311 45.20 -42.09 -40.81
CA ASP A 311 45.26 -43.51 -40.47
C ASP A 311 46.70 -44.07 -40.64
N PRO A 312 47.34 -44.70 -39.63
CA PRO A 312 48.62 -45.36 -39.80
C PRO A 312 48.45 -46.88 -39.66
N ARG A 313 48.16 -47.56 -40.77
CA ARG A 313 48.35 -49.01 -40.87
C ARG A 313 48.97 -49.41 -42.21
N LEU A 314 50.27 -49.16 -42.35
CA LEU A 314 51.14 -49.98 -43.19
C LEU A 314 52.46 -50.25 -42.45
N LYS A 315 52.61 -51.49 -42.00
CA LYS A 315 53.90 -52.08 -41.58
C LYS A 315 54.78 -52.24 -42.81
N GLY A 316 55.94 -51.62 -42.82
CA GLY A 316 57.02 -51.86 -43.77
C GLY A 316 58.37 -51.53 -43.13
N LYS A 317 59.17 -52.56 -42.92
CA LYS A 317 60.42 -52.58 -42.15
C LYS A 317 61.60 -52.13 -43.01
N GLU A 318 62.40 -51.21 -42.47
CA GLU A 318 63.81 -50.88 -42.71
C GLU A 318 64.39 -50.96 -44.15
N ASN A 319 64.90 -49.83 -44.65
CA ASN A 319 66.35 -49.71 -44.88
C ASN A 319 66.85 -48.27 -45.20
N LYS A 320 67.78 -47.83 -44.34
CA LYS A 320 69.03 -47.07 -44.56
C LYS A 320 69.04 -45.63 -45.13
N SER A 321 69.73 -44.80 -44.33
CA SER A 321 70.46 -43.54 -44.63
C SER A 321 69.62 -42.29 -44.94
N SER A 322 70.07 -41.06 -44.73
CA SER A 322 71.02 -40.40 -43.82
C SER A 322 70.84 -38.91 -44.11
N SER A 323 71.00 -38.06 -43.10
CA SER A 323 71.39 -36.64 -43.19
C SER A 323 70.34 -35.54 -43.47
N ARG A 324 70.20 -34.70 -42.43
CA ARG A 324 70.42 -33.23 -42.42
C ARG A 324 69.36 -32.28 -43.02
N SER A 325 68.72 -31.57 -42.08
CA SER A 325 68.51 -30.11 -42.03
C SER A 325 67.92 -29.37 -43.24
N ALA A 326 66.73 -28.79 -43.05
CA ALA A 326 66.43 -27.39 -43.43
C ALA A 326 65.08 -26.96 -42.83
N THR A 327 65.09 -25.89 -42.04
CA THR A 327 63.94 -25.01 -41.83
C THR A 327 63.50 -24.38 -43.15
N PRO A 328 62.22 -23.97 -43.28
CA PRO A 328 62.02 -22.56 -43.57
C PRO A 328 60.86 -21.92 -42.78
N SER A 329 61.15 -20.70 -42.33
CA SER A 329 60.21 -19.69 -41.81
C SER A 329 59.42 -19.02 -42.96
N PRO A 330 58.37 -18.23 -42.66
CA PRO A 330 57.14 -18.13 -43.44
C PRO A 330 57.17 -17.00 -44.48
N ASN A 331 56.33 -17.07 -45.51
CA ASN A 331 55.96 -15.86 -46.25
C ASN A 331 54.54 -15.89 -46.87
N LYS A 332 53.75 -14.94 -46.37
CA LYS A 332 52.74 -14.08 -47.02
C LYS A 332 51.85 -14.65 -48.12
N THR A 333 50.54 -14.59 -47.89
CA THR A 333 49.68 -13.60 -48.58
C THR A 333 48.39 -13.36 -47.80
N ALA A 334 48.16 -12.11 -47.41
CA ALA A 334 46.88 -11.63 -46.93
C ALA A 334 45.94 -11.52 -48.14
N ALA A 335 44.84 -12.28 -48.11
CA ALA A 335 43.71 -12.10 -49.01
C ALA A 335 42.55 -11.54 -48.20
N ILE A 336 42.15 -10.34 -48.58
CA ILE A 336 40.97 -9.60 -48.10
C ILE A 336 39.75 -10.54 -48.18
N ARG A 337 39.12 -10.84 -47.04
CA ARG A 337 37.79 -11.45 -46.96
C ARG A 337 36.86 -10.51 -46.21
N ALA A 338 35.85 -10.04 -46.93
CA ALA A 338 34.69 -9.37 -46.36
C ALA A 338 33.77 -10.45 -45.74
N GLY A 339 33.67 -10.43 -44.41
CA GLY A 339 32.81 -11.25 -43.57
C GLY A 339 33.21 -10.96 -42.13
N ARG A 340 32.27 -10.82 -41.17
CA ARG A 340 32.64 -10.71 -39.75
C ARG A 340 33.59 -11.87 -39.45
N ASP A 341 34.84 -11.55 -39.10
CA ASP A 341 35.91 -12.53 -38.99
C ASP A 341 35.51 -13.59 -37.96
N ARG A 342 35.49 -14.86 -38.38
CA ARG A 342 35.33 -15.97 -37.44
C ARG A 342 36.47 -15.92 -36.43
N PHE A 343 36.16 -15.97 -35.14
CA PHE A 343 37.19 -16.08 -34.12
C PHE A 343 38.00 -17.36 -34.33
N SER A 344 39.31 -17.21 -34.48
CA SER A 344 40.27 -18.29 -34.79
C SER A 344 41.40 -18.41 -33.75
N GLY A 345 41.26 -17.73 -32.61
CA GLY A 345 42.20 -17.80 -31.49
C GLY A 345 41.86 -18.90 -30.49
N GLU A 346 42.72 -19.11 -29.49
CA GLU A 346 42.59 -20.15 -28.44
C GLU A 346 41.38 -19.98 -27.50
N SER A 347 40.64 -18.87 -27.65
CA SER A 347 39.43 -18.56 -26.90
C SER A 347 38.21 -18.98 -27.72
N TYR A 348 37.46 -19.98 -27.26
CA TYR A 348 36.21 -20.37 -27.94
C TYR A 348 35.16 -19.28 -27.72
N THR A 349 34.83 -18.54 -28.78
CA THR A 349 34.04 -17.31 -28.71
C THR A 349 32.90 -17.28 -29.73
N VAL A 350 31.81 -16.60 -29.37
CA VAL A 350 30.62 -16.34 -30.19
C VAL A 350 30.01 -15.00 -29.78
N LEU A 351 29.38 -14.28 -30.71
CA LEU A 351 28.65 -13.03 -30.47
C LEU A 351 27.14 -13.25 -30.50
N GLY A 352 26.39 -12.28 -29.95
CA GLY A 352 24.96 -12.14 -30.19
C GLY A 352 24.66 -11.74 -31.64
N ASP A 353 23.46 -12.09 -32.11
CA ASP A 353 22.93 -11.80 -33.45
C ASP A 353 22.39 -10.37 -33.61
N GLN A 354 22.16 -9.68 -32.49
CA GLN A 354 21.63 -8.33 -32.47
C GLN A 354 22.62 -7.33 -31.89
N ASP A 355 22.67 -6.17 -32.53
CA ASP A 355 23.46 -5.02 -32.12
C ASP A 355 22.67 -4.21 -31.06
N MET A 356 23.29 -3.94 -29.90
CA MET A 356 22.63 -3.18 -28.81
C MET A 356 22.99 -1.69 -28.92
N ILE A 357 22.04 -0.85 -29.33
CA ILE A 357 22.26 0.60 -29.51
C ILE A 357 21.53 1.37 -28.41
N GLY A 358 22.25 1.68 -27.33
CA GLY A 358 21.73 2.47 -26.22
C GLY A 358 20.67 1.76 -25.37
N GLY A 359 20.33 2.36 -24.23
CA GLY A 359 19.46 1.75 -23.22
C GLY A 359 20.23 0.93 -22.19
N CYS A 360 19.56 0.61 -21.10
CA CYS A 360 19.97 -0.46 -20.21
C CYS A 360 19.34 -1.76 -20.75
N HIS A 361 19.99 -2.92 -20.54
CA HIS A 361 19.51 -4.21 -21.03
C HIS A 361 19.87 -5.30 -20.01
N TYR A 362 18.99 -6.29 -19.84
CA TYR A 362 19.21 -7.45 -18.97
C TYR A 362 19.08 -8.76 -19.74
N TRP A 363 20.02 -9.68 -19.51
CA TRP A 363 19.96 -11.07 -19.97
C TRP A 363 20.53 -12.01 -18.91
N GLU A 364 20.07 -13.26 -18.93
CA GLU A 364 20.60 -14.35 -18.11
C GLU A 364 21.29 -15.39 -18.99
N VAL A 365 22.40 -15.93 -18.52
CA VAL A 365 23.07 -17.06 -19.16
C VAL A 365 23.09 -18.22 -18.17
N ARG A 366 22.58 -19.38 -18.58
CA ARG A 366 22.57 -20.59 -17.75
C ARG A 366 23.53 -21.64 -18.33
N PRO A 367 24.60 -22.02 -17.62
CA PRO A 367 25.46 -23.11 -18.06
C PRO A 367 24.73 -24.45 -17.91
N LEU A 368 24.66 -25.24 -18.99
CA LEU A 368 23.94 -26.52 -19.04
C LEU A 368 24.80 -27.76 -18.73
N ALA A 369 26.13 -27.62 -18.58
CA ALA A 369 27.06 -28.73 -18.31
C ALA A 369 28.23 -28.31 -17.40
N ASP A 370 29.22 -29.19 -17.20
CA ASP A 370 30.44 -28.98 -16.38
C ASP A 370 31.43 -27.98 -17.02
N TRP A 371 31.10 -26.69 -17.03
CA TRP A 371 31.93 -25.65 -17.63
C TRP A 371 32.96 -25.16 -16.60
N LYS A 372 34.25 -25.10 -16.97
CA LYS A 372 35.33 -24.71 -16.04
C LYS A 372 35.47 -23.20 -15.86
N SER A 373 35.18 -22.43 -16.90
CA SER A 373 35.20 -20.97 -16.89
C SER A 373 34.25 -20.46 -17.97
N LEU A 374 33.42 -19.48 -17.61
CA LEU A 374 32.55 -18.73 -18.48
C LEU A 374 32.84 -17.26 -18.23
N THR A 375 33.17 -16.50 -19.27
CA THR A 375 33.35 -15.05 -19.13
C THR A 375 32.40 -14.36 -20.08
N VAL A 376 31.53 -13.52 -19.53
CA VAL A 376 30.61 -12.65 -20.25
C VAL A 376 31.21 -11.25 -20.29
N ILE A 377 31.39 -10.70 -21.49
CA ILE A 377 32.02 -9.40 -21.68
C ILE A 377 31.34 -8.63 -22.81
N TYR A 378 31.49 -7.31 -22.81
CA TYR A 378 31.01 -6.41 -23.83
C TYR A 378 32.10 -6.14 -24.88
N CYS A 379 31.83 -6.39 -26.18
CA CYS A 379 32.74 -6.08 -27.28
C CYS A 379 32.33 -4.79 -27.97
N LEU A 380 33.20 -3.78 -28.04
CA LEU A 380 32.97 -2.64 -28.93
C LEU A 380 33.60 -2.91 -30.30
N LEU A 381 32.82 -3.41 -31.25
CA LEU A 381 33.20 -3.39 -32.67
C LEU A 381 32.49 -2.20 -33.31
N THR A 382 33.24 -1.20 -33.77
CA THR A 382 32.68 -0.03 -34.50
C THR A 382 31.44 0.57 -33.80
N LEU A 383 31.59 0.98 -32.53
CA LEU A 383 30.55 1.59 -31.67
C LEU A 383 29.40 0.67 -31.21
N THR A 384 29.44 -0.63 -31.49
CA THR A 384 28.39 -1.60 -31.10
C THR A 384 28.88 -2.56 -30.02
N VAL A 385 28.08 -2.81 -28.99
CA VAL A 385 28.38 -3.73 -27.87
C VAL A 385 27.89 -5.17 -28.17
N PHE A 386 28.78 -6.18 -28.10
CA PHE A 386 28.42 -7.61 -28.21
C PHE A 386 28.72 -8.41 -26.94
N VAL A 387 27.92 -9.43 -26.65
CA VAL A 387 28.15 -10.36 -25.53
C VAL A 387 29.16 -11.44 -25.94
N PHE A 388 30.32 -11.48 -25.27
CA PHE A 388 31.36 -12.50 -25.42
C PHE A 388 31.07 -13.72 -24.55
N PHE A 389 31.53 -14.88 -25.01
CA PHE A 389 31.76 -16.06 -24.17
C PHE A 389 33.20 -16.50 -24.40
N THR A 390 34.01 -16.59 -23.34
CA THR A 390 35.34 -17.25 -23.42
C THR A 390 35.26 -18.57 -22.66
N LEU A 391 35.62 -19.65 -23.35
CA LEU A 391 35.77 -20.97 -22.75
C LEU A 391 37.26 -21.28 -22.72
N SER A 392 37.79 -21.71 -21.57
CA SER A 392 39.18 -22.16 -21.48
C SER A 392 39.27 -23.58 -20.93
N LYS A 393 40.05 -24.41 -21.61
CA LYS A 393 40.75 -25.55 -21.03
C LYS A 393 42.26 -25.29 -21.10
N GLN A 394 42.77 -24.38 -20.25
CA GLN A 394 43.99 -24.58 -19.45
C GLN A 394 44.36 -23.30 -18.66
N SER A 395 44.98 -23.56 -17.49
CA SER A 395 45.38 -22.60 -16.46
C SER A 395 46.42 -21.61 -16.98
N LEU A 396 46.15 -20.31 -16.84
CA LEU A 396 47.14 -19.28 -16.51
C LEU A 396 46.45 -18.04 -15.94
N THR A 397 46.88 -17.67 -14.74
CA THR A 397 46.43 -16.52 -13.95
C THR A 397 47.02 -15.22 -14.50
N SER A 398 46.17 -14.28 -14.89
CA SER A 398 46.53 -12.85 -14.89
C SER A 398 45.28 -12.00 -14.69
N ARG A 399 45.28 -11.22 -13.61
CA ARG A 399 44.26 -10.23 -13.26
C ARG A 399 44.23 -9.12 -14.30
N LEU A 400 43.03 -8.70 -14.72
CA LEU A 400 42.80 -7.38 -15.27
C LEU A 400 41.70 -6.69 -14.45
N TYR A 401 42.07 -5.54 -13.87
CA TYR A 401 41.16 -4.56 -13.29
C TYR A 401 40.79 -3.56 -14.38
N LEU A 402 39.52 -3.14 -14.48
CA LEU A 402 39.03 -1.81 -14.92
C LEU A 402 37.48 -1.78 -14.73
N PRO A 403 36.85 -0.59 -14.63
CA PRO A 403 35.80 -0.29 -13.66
C PRO A 403 34.38 -0.38 -14.21
N SER A 404 33.44 -0.65 -13.30
CA SER A 404 31.99 -0.32 -13.32
C SER A 404 31.24 -0.47 -14.65
N LEU A 405 30.48 -1.56 -14.79
CA LEU A 405 29.04 -1.58 -15.09
C LEU A 405 28.56 -3.03 -14.93
N PHE A 406 27.60 -3.24 -14.03
CA PHE A 406 27.25 -4.53 -13.44
C PHE A 406 26.60 -5.50 -14.45
N GLY A 407 27.22 -6.66 -14.66
CA GLY A 407 26.56 -7.88 -15.10
C GLY A 407 26.85 -8.96 -14.06
N THR A 408 25.81 -9.47 -13.39
CA THR A 408 25.98 -10.46 -12.32
C THR A 408 25.93 -11.86 -12.92
N VAL A 409 27.07 -12.56 -12.92
CA VAL A 409 27.10 -14.01 -13.17
C VAL A 409 26.62 -14.71 -11.90
N VAL A 410 25.44 -15.31 -11.93
CA VAL A 410 24.95 -16.15 -10.83
C VAL A 410 25.43 -17.58 -11.08
N SER A 411 26.42 -18.02 -10.31
CA SER A 411 26.69 -19.45 -10.11
C SER A 411 25.67 -20.02 -9.12
N PRO A 412 25.33 -21.33 -9.21
CA PRO A 412 24.39 -21.97 -8.30
C PRO A 412 24.80 -21.90 -6.83
#